data_AF-K3WPF2-F1
#
_entry.id   AF-K3WPF2-F1
#
_cell.length_a   1.000
_cell.length_b   1.000
_cell.length_c   1.000
_cell.angle_alpha   90.00
_cell.angle_beta   90.00
_cell.angle_gamma   90.00
#
_symmetry.space_group_name_H-M   'P 1'
#
loop_
_entity.id
_entity.type
_entity.pdbx_description
1 polymer ?
#
loop_
_entity_poly.entity_id
_entity_poly.type
_entity_poly.pdbx_seq_one_letter_code
_entity_poly.pdbx_strand_id
1 'polypeptide(L)'
;MCATLTKKFMDCMKEYQKAQQKYKTDMKNKVKRQVQIVKPDASEAEIDAVMRSADPGSIYKSAILQGAADSIKDVYINCQDKYQDVLRLEQSVAELHQMFLDLALLVEQQGEMLDQIEFQVRTAANYVEQGNQEVSKALKSQKSARKKKCCLLFVGITIILIIVLVAAFK
;
A
#
# COMPACT_ATOMS: atom_id res chain seq x y z
N MET A 1 4.91 0.42 -11.39
CA MET A 1 4.05 0.89 -10.26
C MET A 1 4.88 0.72 -9.00
N CYS A 2 5.00 1.73 -8.14
CA CYS A 2 5.94 1.67 -7.01
C CYS A 2 5.58 0.54 -6.03
N ALA A 3 6.48 -0.42 -5.88
CA ALA A 3 6.46 -1.47 -4.87
C ALA A 3 5.91 -1.05 -3.49
N THR A 4 6.39 0.09 -2.99
CA THR A 4 5.97 0.68 -1.71
C THR A 4 4.49 1.06 -1.67
N LEU A 5 3.94 1.53 -2.81
CA LEU A 5 2.52 1.88 -2.92
C LEU A 5 1.66 0.63 -2.88
N THR A 6 2.05 -0.43 -3.60
CA THR A 6 1.37 -1.74 -3.58
C THR A 6 1.32 -2.33 -2.18
N LYS A 7 2.43 -2.28 -1.43
CA LYS A 7 2.47 -2.76 -0.04
C LYS A 7 1.55 -1.96 0.88
N LYS A 8 1.62 -0.63 0.85
CA LYS A 8 0.73 0.24 1.64
C LYS A 8 -0.75 0.01 1.30
N PHE A 9 -1.03 -0.22 0.03
CA PHE A 9 -2.36 -0.52 -0.45
C PHE A 9 -2.87 -1.87 0.07
N MET A 10 -2.04 -2.92 0.06
CA MET A 10 -2.37 -4.20 0.70
C MET A 10 -2.69 -4.07 2.18
N ASP A 11 -1.88 -3.29 2.91
CA ASP A 11 -2.10 -3.10 4.34
C ASP A 11 -3.44 -2.38 4.61
N CYS A 12 -3.76 -1.34 3.81
CA CYS A 12 -5.04 -0.66 3.86
C CYS A 12 -6.23 -1.60 3.55
N MET A 13 -6.08 -2.44 2.53
CA MET A 13 -7.11 -3.41 2.12
C MET A 13 -7.37 -4.47 3.18
N LYS A 14 -6.33 -4.94 3.90
CA LYS A 14 -6.47 -5.87 5.03
C LYS A 14 -7.25 -5.24 6.18
N GLU A 15 -6.93 -3.99 6.53
CA GLU A 15 -7.68 -3.24 7.54
C GLU A 15 -9.15 -3.05 7.13
N TYR A 16 -9.40 -2.75 5.86
CA TYR A 16 -10.75 -2.62 5.33
C TYR A 16 -11.54 -3.95 5.37
N GLN A 17 -10.92 -5.07 4.99
CA GLN A 17 -11.53 -6.40 5.12
C GLN A 17 -11.89 -6.73 6.57
N LYS A 18 -10.99 -6.42 7.52
CA LYS A 18 -11.24 -6.63 8.95
C LYS A 18 -12.43 -5.80 9.43
N ALA A 19 -12.53 -4.54 8.98
CA ALA A 19 -13.67 -3.68 9.28
C ALA A 19 -14.98 -4.22 8.69
N GLN A 20 -14.97 -4.70 7.44
CA GLN A 20 -16.15 -5.32 6.81
C GLN A 20 -16.57 -6.62 7.52
N GLN A 21 -15.63 -7.49 7.89
CA GLN A 21 -15.93 -8.72 8.63
C GLN A 21 -16.60 -8.41 9.97
N LYS A 22 -16.07 -7.40 10.69
CA LYS A 22 -16.68 -6.92 11.94
C LYS A 22 -18.10 -6.41 11.70
N TYR A 23 -18.30 -5.60 10.66
CA TYR A 23 -19.62 -5.09 10.31
C TYR A 23 -20.61 -6.22 9.97
N LYS A 24 -20.18 -7.25 9.22
CA LYS A 24 -20.99 -8.44 8.94
C LYS A 24 -21.45 -9.13 10.23
N THR A 25 -20.52 -9.37 11.15
CA THR A 25 -20.83 -9.99 12.45
C THR A 25 -21.78 -9.14 13.28
N ASP A 26 -21.53 -7.83 13.36
CA ASP A 26 -22.38 -6.88 14.09
C ASP A 26 -23.79 -6.86 13.51
N MET A 27 -23.91 -6.90 12.18
CA MET A 27 -25.21 -6.90 11.52
C MET A 27 -25.98 -8.21 11.72
N LYS A 28 -25.31 -9.35 11.59
CA LYS A 28 -25.89 -10.67 11.90
C LYS A 28 -26.43 -10.70 13.34
N ASN A 29 -25.69 -10.13 14.30
CA ASN A 29 -26.11 -10.05 15.70
C ASN A 29 -27.33 -9.14 15.89
N LYS A 30 -27.39 -7.98 15.22
CA LYS A 30 -28.55 -7.09 15.27
C LYS A 30 -29.81 -7.75 14.72
N VAL A 31 -29.70 -8.38 13.55
CA VAL A 31 -30.76 -9.17 12.95
C VAL A 31 -31.24 -10.27 13.90
N LYS A 32 -30.31 -11.07 14.45
CA LYS A 32 -30.64 -12.18 15.33
C LYS A 32 -31.49 -11.72 16.50
N ARG A 33 -31.12 -10.60 17.13
CA ARG A 33 -31.90 -9.99 18.22
C ARG A 33 -33.30 -9.58 17.76
N GLN A 34 -33.43 -8.97 16.58
CA GLN A 34 -34.73 -8.56 16.04
C GLN A 34 -35.65 -9.74 15.72
N VAL A 35 -35.10 -10.85 15.21
CA VAL A 35 -35.88 -12.08 14.99
C VAL A 35 -36.29 -12.72 16.31
N GLN A 36 -35.38 -12.77 17.30
CA GLN A 36 -35.66 -13.34 18.63
C GLN A 36 -36.75 -12.59 19.41
N ILE A 37 -37.00 -11.30 19.12
CA ILE A 37 -38.12 -10.55 19.69
C ILE A 37 -39.48 -11.13 19.22
N VAL A 38 -39.56 -11.64 17.99
CA VAL A 38 -40.80 -12.14 17.39
C VAL A 38 -40.92 -13.66 17.49
N LYS A 39 -39.80 -14.39 17.43
CA LYS A 39 -39.73 -15.85 17.61
C LYS A 39 -38.54 -16.20 18.51
N PRO A 40 -38.74 -16.39 19.83
CA PRO A 40 -37.68 -16.64 20.80
C PRO A 40 -36.82 -17.89 20.47
N ASP A 41 -37.46 -18.92 19.88
CA ASP A 41 -36.84 -20.22 19.58
C ASP A 41 -36.26 -20.32 18.15
N ALA A 42 -36.11 -19.19 17.44
CA ALA A 42 -35.58 -19.20 16.08
C ALA A 42 -34.11 -19.64 16.04
N SER A 43 -33.82 -20.70 15.28
CA SER A 43 -32.44 -21.15 15.05
C SER A 43 -31.68 -20.19 14.12
N GLU A 44 -30.34 -20.11 14.26
CA GLU A 44 -29.53 -19.27 13.36
C GLU A 44 -29.67 -19.64 11.89
N ALA A 45 -29.91 -20.92 11.58
CA ALA A 45 -30.13 -21.41 10.23
C ALA A 45 -31.50 -21.00 9.67
N GLU A 46 -32.55 -21.01 10.49
CA GLU A 46 -33.86 -20.47 10.10
C GLU A 46 -33.77 -18.97 9.88
N ILE A 47 -33.09 -18.22 10.75
CA ILE A 47 -32.88 -16.77 10.59
C ILE A 47 -32.20 -16.49 9.25
N ASP A 48 -31.10 -17.17 8.95
CA ASP A 48 -30.36 -17.01 7.69
C ASP A 48 -31.20 -17.42 6.47
N ALA A 49 -32.05 -18.45 6.60
CA ALA A 49 -32.97 -18.89 5.55
C ALA A 49 -34.11 -17.89 5.29
N VAL A 50 -34.72 -17.34 6.35
CA VAL A 50 -35.74 -16.27 6.25
C VAL A 50 -35.13 -15.04 5.60
N MET A 51 -33.91 -14.69 5.98
CA MET A 51 -33.17 -13.55 5.44
C MET A 51 -32.80 -13.73 3.97
N ARG A 52 -32.39 -14.93 3.55
CA ARG A 52 -32.02 -15.23 2.16
C ARG A 52 -33.21 -15.46 1.23
N SER A 53 -34.37 -15.80 1.77
CA SER A 53 -35.56 -16.04 0.96
C SER A 53 -36.05 -14.76 0.28
N ALA A 54 -36.37 -14.85 -1.00
CA ALA A 54 -36.88 -13.72 -1.81
C ALA A 54 -38.34 -13.33 -1.48
N ASP A 55 -39.03 -14.11 -0.64
CA ASP A 55 -40.36 -13.79 -0.12
C ASP A 55 -40.35 -13.74 1.43
N PRO A 56 -39.77 -12.67 2.02
CA PRO A 56 -39.58 -12.54 3.48
C PRO A 56 -40.88 -12.24 4.23
N GLY A 57 -41.94 -11.89 3.50
CA GLY A 57 -43.22 -11.47 4.07
C GLY A 57 -44.05 -12.64 4.61
N SER A 58 -43.82 -13.88 4.17
CA SER A 58 -44.66 -15.03 4.54
C SER A 58 -44.58 -15.40 6.02
N ILE A 59 -43.38 -15.33 6.61
CA ILE A 59 -43.11 -15.75 8.00
C ILE A 59 -43.57 -14.69 9.01
N TYR A 60 -43.51 -13.41 8.63
CA TYR A 60 -43.95 -12.29 9.46
C TYR A 60 -45.45 -11.96 9.27
N LYS A 61 -46.04 -12.23 8.09
CA LYS A 61 -47.49 -12.09 7.87
C LYS A 61 -48.31 -12.91 8.87
N SER A 62 -47.88 -14.12 9.21
CA SER A 62 -48.56 -14.96 10.20
C SER A 62 -48.50 -14.39 11.62
N ALA A 63 -47.42 -13.69 11.99
CA ALA A 63 -47.28 -13.05 13.30
C ALA A 63 -48.05 -11.71 13.36
N ILE A 64 -48.08 -10.96 12.26
CA ILE A 64 -48.86 -9.71 12.12
C ILE A 64 -50.37 -9.99 12.24
N LEU A 65 -50.84 -11.13 11.71
CA LEU A 65 -52.25 -11.57 11.81
C LEU A 65 -52.69 -11.90 13.26
N GLN A 66 -51.77 -12.09 14.21
CA GLN A 66 -52.08 -12.40 15.62
C GLN A 66 -52.24 -11.17 16.53
N GLY A 67 -52.25 -9.95 15.98
CA GLY A 67 -52.72 -8.76 16.72
C GLY A 67 -51.65 -7.80 17.27
N ALA A 68 -50.37 -8.00 16.93
CA ALA A 68 -49.27 -7.08 17.24
C ALA A 68 -48.72 -6.38 15.98
N ALA A 69 -49.63 -5.88 15.14
CA ALA A 69 -49.34 -5.51 13.75
C ALA A 69 -48.30 -4.39 13.58
N ASP A 70 -48.34 -3.35 14.42
CA ASP A 70 -47.51 -2.15 14.20
C ASP A 70 -46.04 -2.36 14.62
N SER A 71 -45.80 -2.91 15.82
CA SER A 71 -44.43 -3.15 16.31
C SER A 71 -43.69 -4.24 15.51
N ILE A 72 -44.40 -5.26 15.04
CA ILE A 72 -43.82 -6.32 14.20
C ILE A 72 -43.46 -5.78 12.81
N LYS A 73 -44.27 -4.86 12.26
CA LYS A 73 -44.01 -4.24 10.95
C LYS A 73 -42.76 -3.36 10.98
N ASP A 74 -42.56 -2.57 12.03
CA ASP A 74 -41.36 -1.74 12.17
C ASP A 74 -40.09 -2.59 12.34
N VAL A 75 -40.17 -3.68 13.12
CA VAL A 75 -39.08 -4.66 13.26
C VAL A 75 -38.74 -5.31 11.92
N TYR A 76 -39.76 -5.63 11.11
CA TYR A 76 -39.58 -6.20 9.78
C TYR A 76 -38.85 -5.24 8.82
N ILE A 77 -39.31 -3.99 8.71
CA ILE A 77 -38.69 -2.98 7.82
C ILE A 77 -37.22 -2.79 8.20
N ASN A 78 -36.93 -2.67 9.51
CA ASN A 78 -35.56 -2.56 9.99
C ASN A 78 -34.72 -3.80 9.67
N CYS A 79 -35.27 -5.01 9.78
CA CYS A 79 -34.54 -6.24 9.43
C CYS A 79 -34.24 -6.32 7.93
N GLN A 80 -35.20 -5.95 7.09
CA GLN A 80 -35.06 -5.94 5.63
C GLN A 80 -33.97 -4.95 5.17
N ASP A 81 -34.00 -3.72 5.69
CA ASP A 81 -33.00 -2.69 5.35
C ASP A 81 -31.59 -3.14 5.74
N LYS A 82 -31.46 -3.76 6.91
CA LYS A 82 -30.17 -4.28 7.40
C LYS A 82 -29.67 -5.46 6.56
N TYR A 83 -30.57 -6.29 6.05
CA TYR A 83 -30.21 -7.37 5.14
C TYR A 83 -29.73 -6.84 3.78
N GLN A 84 -30.38 -5.80 3.25
CA GLN A 84 -29.92 -5.13 2.04
C GLN A 84 -28.50 -4.55 2.22
N ASP A 85 -28.19 -4.03 3.42
CA ASP A 85 -26.84 -3.57 3.77
C ASP A 85 -25.84 -4.75 3.82
N VAL A 86 -26.24 -5.93 4.31
CA VAL A 86 -25.40 -7.14 4.31
C VAL A 86 -25.13 -7.64 2.89
N LEU A 87 -26.14 -7.68 2.02
CA LEU A 87 -25.96 -8.08 0.62
C LEU A 87 -24.99 -7.16 -0.12
N ARG A 88 -25.14 -5.83 0.07
CA ARG A 88 -24.18 -4.85 -0.47
C ARG A 88 -22.77 -5.09 0.06
N LEU A 89 -22.63 -5.39 1.36
CA LEU A 89 -21.35 -5.73 1.95
C LEU A 89 -20.75 -7.00 1.34
N GLU A 90 -21.54 -8.07 1.15
CA GLU A 90 -21.04 -9.31 0.54
C GLU A 90 -20.54 -9.10 -0.89
N GLN A 91 -21.25 -8.27 -1.67
CA GLN A 91 -20.78 -7.86 -3.00
C GLN A 91 -19.46 -7.09 -2.91
N SER A 92 -19.35 -6.11 -2.01
CA SER A 92 -18.09 -5.38 -1.80
C SER A 92 -16.96 -6.30 -1.33
N VAL A 93 -17.22 -7.28 -0.47
CA VAL A 93 -16.23 -8.28 -0.03
C VAL A 93 -15.75 -9.12 -1.22
N ALA A 94 -16.66 -9.54 -2.11
CA ALA A 94 -16.33 -10.32 -3.30
C ALA A 94 -15.46 -9.51 -4.27
N GLU A 95 -15.76 -8.22 -4.47
CA GLU A 95 -14.95 -7.30 -5.27
C GLU A 95 -13.55 -7.12 -4.68
N LEU A 96 -13.43 -6.91 -3.36
CA LEU A 96 -12.12 -6.84 -2.69
C LEU A 96 -11.32 -8.13 -2.85
N HIS A 97 -11.99 -9.29 -2.75
CA HIS A 97 -11.33 -10.59 -2.90
C HIS A 97 -10.75 -10.75 -4.30
N GLN A 98 -11.50 -10.39 -5.34
CA GLN A 98 -10.99 -10.39 -6.71
C GLN A 98 -9.78 -9.46 -6.85
N MET A 99 -9.87 -8.27 -6.28
CA MET A 99 -8.77 -7.31 -6.26
C MET A 99 -7.51 -7.84 -5.56
N PHE A 100 -7.69 -8.65 -4.50
CA PHE A 100 -6.58 -9.32 -3.82
C PHE A 100 -5.91 -10.38 -4.69
N LEU A 101 -6.69 -11.16 -5.46
CA LEU A 101 -6.15 -12.16 -6.38
C LEU A 101 -5.36 -11.48 -7.51
N ASP A 102 -5.92 -10.42 -8.09
CA ASP A 102 -5.25 -9.64 -9.13
C ASP A 102 -3.96 -9.01 -8.61
N LEU A 103 -3.97 -8.52 -7.36
CA LEU A 103 -2.81 -7.91 -6.76
C LEU A 103 -1.77 -8.93 -6.30
N ALA A 104 -2.18 -10.12 -5.85
CA ALA A 104 -1.28 -11.23 -5.56
C ALA A 104 -0.52 -11.65 -6.84
N LEU A 105 -1.23 -11.74 -7.97
CA LEU A 105 -0.63 -11.97 -9.28
C LEU A 105 0.37 -10.86 -9.66
N LEU A 106 0.01 -9.59 -9.45
CA LEU A 106 0.91 -8.46 -9.70
C LEU A 106 2.15 -8.48 -8.80
N VAL A 107 2.03 -8.92 -7.54
CA VAL A 107 3.17 -9.04 -6.61
C VAL A 107 4.06 -10.23 -6.96
N GLU A 108 3.49 -11.36 -7.36
CA GLU A 108 4.23 -12.54 -7.80
C GLU A 108 5.01 -12.26 -9.10
N GLN A 109 4.41 -11.54 -10.05
CA GLN A 109 5.11 -11.01 -11.23
C GLN A 109 6.20 -10.00 -10.86
N GLN A 110 6.05 -9.29 -9.74
CA GLN A 110 7.02 -8.33 -9.19
C GLN A 110 7.99 -8.99 -8.19
N GLY A 111 8.34 -10.27 -8.35
CA GLY A 111 9.32 -11.01 -7.51
C GLY A 111 10.67 -10.31 -7.23
N GLU A 112 10.90 -9.14 -7.83
CA GLU A 112 12.00 -8.18 -7.69
C GLU A 112 11.92 -7.20 -6.50
N MET A 113 10.83 -7.09 -5.72
CA MET A 113 10.68 -5.98 -4.73
C MET A 113 11.72 -5.98 -3.60
N LEU A 114 12.07 -7.15 -3.06
CA LEU A 114 13.15 -7.29 -2.07
C LEU A 114 14.51 -7.01 -2.73
N ASP A 115 14.69 -7.51 -3.95
CA ASP A 115 15.90 -7.30 -4.75
C ASP A 115 16.09 -5.81 -5.06
N GLN A 116 15.00 -5.04 -5.23
CA GLN A 116 15.09 -3.63 -5.57
C GLN A 116 15.57 -2.76 -4.41
N ILE A 117 15.17 -3.02 -3.16
CA ILE A 117 15.71 -2.27 -2.01
C ILE A 117 17.19 -2.62 -1.81
N GLU A 118 17.53 -3.91 -1.86
CA GLU A 118 18.91 -4.35 -1.75
C GLU A 118 19.76 -3.80 -2.90
N PHE A 119 19.23 -3.78 -4.12
CA PHE A 119 19.85 -3.20 -5.31
C PHE A 119 20.06 -1.71 -5.15
N GLN A 120 19.08 -0.95 -4.66
CA GLN A 120 19.22 0.49 -4.46
C GLN A 120 20.24 0.81 -3.37
N VAL A 121 20.27 0.04 -2.28
CA VAL A 121 21.26 0.19 -1.21
C VAL A 121 22.67 -0.19 -1.72
N ARG A 122 22.82 -1.31 -2.44
CA ARG A 122 24.09 -1.72 -3.06
C ARG A 122 24.56 -0.71 -4.10
N THR A 123 23.64 -0.16 -4.89
CA THR A 123 23.93 0.86 -5.91
C THR A 123 24.40 2.17 -5.26
N ALA A 124 23.71 2.62 -4.21
CA ALA A 124 24.14 3.78 -3.43
C ALA A 124 25.54 3.56 -2.81
N ALA A 125 25.80 2.39 -2.23
CA ALA A 125 27.10 2.04 -1.68
C ALA A 125 28.20 2.07 -2.76
N ASN A 126 27.95 1.48 -3.94
CA ASN A 126 28.86 1.53 -5.09
C ASN A 126 29.13 2.97 -5.56
N TYR A 127 28.11 3.84 -5.62
CA TYR A 127 28.30 5.24 -6.02
C TYR A 127 29.17 6.01 -5.02
N VAL A 128 28.98 5.78 -3.72
CA VAL A 128 29.82 6.40 -2.67
C VAL A 128 31.26 5.93 -2.79
N GLU A 129 31.49 4.63 -3.02
CA GLU A 129 32.83 4.08 -3.20
C GLU A 129 33.52 4.65 -4.45
N GLN A 130 32.84 4.66 -5.59
CA GLN A 130 33.35 5.26 -6.83
C GLN A 130 33.64 6.76 -6.65
N GLY A 131 32.74 7.49 -6.00
CA GLY A 131 32.93 8.90 -5.68
C GLY A 131 34.19 9.13 -4.84
N ASN A 132 34.44 8.29 -3.84
CA ASN A 132 35.64 8.37 -3.01
C ASN A 132 36.93 8.09 -3.81
N GLN A 133 36.88 7.11 -4.72
CA GLN A 133 38.00 6.83 -5.63
C GLN A 133 38.29 8.00 -6.57
N GLU A 134 37.28 8.61 -7.17
CA GLU A 134 37.44 9.77 -8.06
C GLU A 134 37.95 11.00 -7.31
N VAL A 135 37.50 11.25 -6.08
CA VAL A 135 38.05 12.31 -5.21
C VAL A 135 39.54 12.05 -4.92
N SER A 136 39.92 10.81 -4.59
CA SER A 136 41.32 10.44 -4.35
C SER A 136 42.21 10.63 -5.58
N LYS A 137 41.72 10.23 -6.77
CA LYS A 137 42.41 10.47 -8.05
C LYS A 137 42.54 11.96 -8.34
N ALA A 138 41.50 12.74 -8.11
CA ALA A 138 41.50 14.19 -8.31
C ALA A 138 42.54 14.88 -7.42
N LEU A 139 42.66 14.49 -6.15
CA LEU A 139 43.69 15.00 -5.24
C LEU A 139 45.12 14.69 -5.72
N LYS A 140 45.37 13.44 -6.17
CA LYS A 140 46.68 13.05 -6.72
C LYS A 140 47.01 13.83 -7.99
N SER A 141 46.04 13.96 -8.89
CA SER A 141 46.16 14.73 -10.14
C SER A 141 46.46 16.20 -9.84
N GLN A 142 45.69 16.82 -8.93
CA GLN A 142 45.89 18.21 -8.50
C GLN A 142 47.29 18.44 -7.93
N LYS A 143 47.79 17.54 -7.06
CA LYS A 143 49.15 17.63 -6.49
C LYS A 143 50.22 17.55 -7.57
N SER A 144 50.08 16.62 -8.52
CA SER A 144 51.02 16.46 -9.64
C SER A 144 51.00 17.66 -10.60
N ALA A 145 49.81 18.21 -10.90
CA ALA A 145 49.64 19.38 -11.74
C ALA A 145 50.29 20.62 -11.10
N ARG A 146 50.16 20.78 -9.78
CA ARG A 146 50.83 21.87 -9.05
C ARG A 146 52.35 21.77 -9.16
N LYS A 147 52.93 20.57 -9.02
CA LYS A 147 54.38 20.35 -9.22
C LYS A 147 54.82 20.69 -10.65
N LYS A 148 54.07 20.22 -11.66
CA LYS A 148 54.36 20.51 -13.08
C LYS A 148 54.29 22.01 -13.39
N LYS A 149 53.26 22.71 -12.88
CA LYS A 149 53.13 24.17 -13.02
C LYS A 149 54.32 24.92 -12.39
N CYS A 150 54.76 24.50 -11.21
CA CYS A 150 55.92 25.09 -10.55
C CYS A 150 57.21 24.87 -11.35
N CYS A 151 57.45 23.65 -11.85
CA CYS A 151 58.60 23.36 -12.71
C CYS A 151 58.57 24.19 -14.01
N LEU A 152 57.43 24.30 -14.68
CA LEU A 152 57.27 25.13 -15.88
C LEU A 152 57.55 26.62 -15.60
N LEU A 153 57.11 27.14 -14.44
CA LEU A 153 57.41 28.51 -14.02
C LEU A 153 58.92 28.74 -13.83
N PHE A 154 59.61 27.82 -13.14
CA PHE A 154 61.07 27.92 -12.95
C PHE A 154 61.82 27.89 -14.28
N VAL A 155 61.47 26.96 -15.18
CA VAL A 155 62.09 26.88 -16.52
C VAL A 155 61.85 28.19 -17.29
N GLY A 156 60.62 28.72 -17.27
CA GLY A 156 60.30 30.00 -17.92
C GLY A 156 61.15 31.17 -17.40
N ILE A 157 61.31 31.29 -16.08
CA ILE A 157 62.15 32.33 -15.46
C ILE A 157 63.61 32.19 -15.89
N THR A 158 64.16 30.98 -15.89
CA THR A 158 65.56 30.76 -16.29
C THR A 158 65.83 31.15 -17.73
N ILE A 159 64.90 30.85 -18.65
CA ILE A 159 65.02 31.22 -20.08
C ILE A 159 65.02 32.75 -20.22
N ILE A 160 64.13 33.45 -19.53
CA ILE A 160 64.05 34.92 -19.56
C ILE A 160 65.36 35.55 -19.06
N LEU A 161 65.93 35.04 -17.96
CA LEU A 161 67.20 35.53 -17.42
C LEU A 161 68.34 35.37 -18.42
N ILE A 162 68.43 34.24 -19.11
CA ILE A 162 69.46 33.99 -20.14
C ILE A 162 69.32 34.99 -21.29
N ILE A 163 68.09 35.25 -21.76
CA ILE A 163 67.84 36.21 -22.84
C ILE A 163 68.28 37.61 -22.43
N VAL A 164 67.95 38.05 -21.22
CA VAL A 164 68.36 39.37 -20.70
C VAL A 164 69.87 39.48 -20.57
N LEU A 165 70.55 38.44 -20.06
CA LEU A 165 72.01 38.43 -19.97
C LEU A 165 72.65 38.54 -21.35
N VAL A 166 72.22 37.74 -22.32
CA VAL A 166 72.75 37.80 -23.70
C VAL A 166 72.51 39.17 -24.33
N ALA A 167 71.36 39.80 -24.08
CA ALA A 167 71.06 41.15 -24.57
C ALA A 167 71.87 42.25 -23.87
N ALA A 168 72.27 42.06 -22.61
CA ALA A 168 73.05 43.03 -21.84
C ALA A 168 74.56 42.93 -22.09
N PHE A 169 75.07 41.75 -22.46
CA PHE A 169 76.48 41.51 -22.79
C PHE A 169 76.80 41.62 -24.29
N LYS A 170 75.82 41.99 -25.12
CA LYS A 170 75.96 42.22 -26.55
C LYS A 170 75.81 43.71 -26.85
#